data_AF-R1HZB6-F1
#
_entry.id   AF-R1HZB6-F1
#
_cell.length_a   1.000
_cell.length_b   1.000
_cell.length_c   1.000
_cell.angle_alpha   90.00
_cell.angle_beta   90.00
_cell.angle_gamma   90.00
#
_symmetry.space_group_name_H-M   'P 1'
#
loop_
_entity.id
_entity.type
_entity.pdbx_description
1 polymer ?
#
loop_
_entity_poly.entity_id
_entity_poly.type
_entity_poly.pdbx_seq_one_letter_code
_entity_poly.pdbx_strand_id
1 'polypeptide(L)'
;TAAAGAASAPLGYAGAARHTGFSPAVAGPLVNATSRNWAGYAITSLSSPAATFTHVHGSWTQRPVTCPASDAWAVFWVGFDGWTNGTVEQGGSSARCINGTPVYELWWEMFPTNAIQPVLTINAGDSVSADVTYNAATAQYTITVADATQHTSFTTTQTCAATLTCSRSSADWVVEDVGRFGSGDFFPLANYGRALMNNSVGSDNAGHSGSMTASSTWQRTKIQEQDTTTTYATTGDTSTNGQNFAVTWAHQ
;
A
#
# COMPACT_ATOMS: atom_id res chain seq x y z
N THR A 1 20.86 -5.12 32.36
CA THR A 1 19.45 -4.68 32.43
C THR A 1 19.22 -3.70 31.30
N ALA A 2 18.77 -4.20 30.15
CA ALA A 2 18.46 -3.34 29.01
C ALA A 2 17.12 -2.65 29.29
N ALA A 3 17.12 -1.32 29.29
CA ALA A 3 15.90 -0.54 29.36
C ALA A 3 15.11 -0.80 28.07
N ALA A 4 13.93 -1.41 28.20
CA ALA A 4 12.92 -1.38 27.16
C ALA A 4 12.56 0.08 26.93
N GLY A 5 13.00 0.66 25.81
CA GLY A 5 12.54 1.97 25.37
C GLY A 5 11.03 1.90 25.20
N ALA A 6 10.30 2.81 25.84
CA ALA A 6 8.87 2.94 25.67
C ALA A 6 8.58 3.12 24.17
N ALA A 7 7.95 2.14 23.54
CA ALA A 7 7.42 2.29 22.20
C ALA A 7 6.38 3.42 22.25
N SER A 8 6.69 4.56 21.64
CA SER A 8 5.72 5.63 21.42
C SER A 8 4.51 5.04 20.70
N ALA A 9 3.30 5.30 21.18
CA ALA A 9 2.07 4.89 20.50
C ALA A 9 2.15 5.28 19.01
N PRO A 10 1.81 4.39 18.06
CA PRO A 10 1.94 4.73 16.65
C PRO A 10 0.91 5.82 16.31
N LEU A 11 1.39 6.98 15.87
CA LEU A 11 0.56 8.17 15.61
C LEU A 11 -0.12 8.15 14.24
N GLY A 12 0.27 7.25 13.33
CA GLY A 12 -0.19 7.23 11.95
C GLY A 12 -0.67 5.86 11.45
N TYR A 13 -1.55 5.89 10.46
CA TYR A 13 -2.10 4.72 9.78
C TYR A 13 -1.93 4.84 8.26
N ALA A 14 -1.76 3.70 7.59
CA ALA A 14 -2.01 3.57 6.16
C ALA A 14 -3.48 3.16 6.00
N GLY A 15 -4.30 4.05 5.47
CA GLY A 15 -5.76 3.94 5.53
C GLY A 15 -6.39 3.64 4.18
N ALA A 16 -7.70 3.43 4.18
CA ALA A 16 -8.47 3.33 2.95
C ALA A 16 -8.30 4.59 2.07
N ALA A 17 -8.45 4.40 0.76
CA ALA A 17 -8.32 5.47 -0.23
C ALA A 17 -9.36 6.58 0.02
N ARG A 18 -8.89 7.83 0.08
CA ARG A 18 -9.75 9.01 0.19
C ARG A 18 -10.04 9.59 -1.18
N HIS A 19 -11.03 9.02 -1.87
CA HIS A 19 -11.46 9.45 -3.20
C HIS A 19 -11.71 10.96 -3.29
N THR A 20 -11.00 11.65 -4.17
CA THR A 20 -11.14 13.10 -4.41
C THR A 20 -11.77 13.41 -5.77
N GLY A 21 -11.88 12.40 -6.62
CA GLY A 21 -12.42 12.49 -7.95
C GLY A 21 -12.57 11.09 -8.53
N PHE A 22 -13.80 10.73 -8.87
CA PHE A 22 -14.08 9.65 -9.81
C PHE A 22 -14.22 10.26 -11.19
N SER A 23 -13.63 9.66 -12.25
CA SER A 23 -14.19 9.68 -13.62
C SER A 23 -13.32 8.87 -14.59
N PRO A 24 -13.91 8.12 -15.57
CA PRO A 24 -15.15 8.43 -16.27
C PRO A 24 -16.18 7.27 -16.38
N ALA A 25 -17.37 7.62 -16.87
CA ALA A 25 -18.53 6.76 -17.17
C ALA A 25 -18.36 5.80 -18.37
N VAL A 26 -17.12 5.45 -18.75
CA VAL A 26 -16.85 4.54 -19.87
C VAL A 26 -16.00 3.38 -19.39
N ALA A 27 -16.59 2.19 -19.36
CA ALA A 27 -15.91 0.95 -19.05
C ALA A 27 -14.76 0.71 -20.05
N GLY A 28 -13.56 0.47 -19.52
CA GLY A 28 -12.37 0.07 -20.27
C GLY A 28 -11.41 -0.67 -19.35
N PRO A 29 -10.44 -1.45 -19.89
CA PRO A 29 -9.54 -2.30 -19.08
C PRO A 29 -8.62 -1.52 -18.13
N LEU A 30 -8.63 -0.19 -18.20
CA LEU A 30 -7.94 0.72 -17.31
C LEU A 30 -8.82 1.94 -17.05
N VAL A 31 -9.08 2.23 -15.78
CA VAL A 31 -9.77 3.44 -15.32
C VAL A 31 -8.75 4.34 -14.61
N ASN A 32 -8.95 5.65 -14.67
CA ASN A 32 -8.17 6.61 -13.89
C ASN A 32 -9.03 7.11 -12.73
N ALA A 33 -8.39 7.34 -11.59
CA ALA A 33 -9.04 7.90 -10.41
C ALA A 33 -8.05 8.75 -9.62
N THR A 34 -8.56 9.56 -8.70
CA THR A 34 -7.75 10.35 -7.78
C THR A 34 -8.10 10.04 -6.33
N SER A 35 -7.10 10.01 -5.48
CA SER A 35 -7.21 9.84 -4.03
C SER A 35 -6.39 10.93 -3.35
N ARG A 36 -6.83 11.45 -2.20
CA ARG A 36 -6.00 12.40 -1.44
C ARG A 36 -4.70 11.75 -0.96
N ASN A 37 -4.72 10.47 -0.62
CA ASN A 37 -3.60 9.82 0.08
C ASN A 37 -2.93 8.70 -0.71
N TRP A 38 -3.54 8.18 -1.78
CA TRP A 38 -2.96 7.07 -2.53
C TRP A 38 -2.46 7.51 -3.90
N ALA A 39 -1.27 7.07 -4.27
CA ALA A 39 -0.85 6.92 -5.65
C ALA A 39 -0.45 5.47 -5.93
N GLY A 40 -0.91 4.91 -7.04
CA GLY A 40 -0.55 3.55 -7.44
C GLY A 40 -1.64 2.89 -8.27
N TYR A 41 -1.79 1.58 -8.08
CA TYR A 41 -2.80 0.80 -8.77
C TYR A 41 -3.65 -0.02 -7.81
N ALA A 42 -4.94 -0.11 -8.12
CA ALA A 42 -5.89 -1.04 -7.54
C ALA A 42 -6.43 -1.95 -8.64
N ILE A 43 -6.62 -3.24 -8.36
CA ILE A 43 -7.43 -4.13 -9.20
C ILE A 43 -8.67 -4.57 -8.45
N THR A 44 -9.81 -4.57 -9.14
CA THR A 44 -11.11 -5.06 -8.63
C THR A 44 -11.71 -6.07 -9.58
N SER A 45 -12.62 -6.92 -9.09
CA SER A 45 -13.30 -7.92 -9.94
C SER A 45 -14.50 -7.31 -10.69
N LEU A 46 -14.59 -7.57 -11.98
CA LEU A 46 -15.76 -7.31 -12.83
C LEU A 46 -16.71 -8.51 -12.94
N SER A 47 -16.37 -9.64 -12.33
CA SER A 47 -17.17 -10.86 -12.40
C SER A 47 -18.50 -10.73 -11.66
N SER A 48 -19.48 -11.56 -12.04
CA SER A 48 -20.75 -11.70 -11.33
C SER A 48 -21.00 -13.19 -11.01
N PRO A 49 -20.94 -13.61 -9.73
CA PRO A 49 -20.57 -12.81 -8.56
C PRO A 49 -19.11 -12.33 -8.61
N ALA A 50 -18.80 -11.26 -7.87
CA ALA A 50 -17.45 -10.71 -7.80
C ALA A 50 -16.48 -11.74 -7.20
N ALA A 51 -15.33 -11.92 -7.85
CA ALA A 51 -14.24 -12.71 -7.30
C ALA A 51 -13.58 -11.92 -6.14
N THR A 52 -13.05 -12.66 -5.17
CA THR A 52 -12.28 -12.09 -4.05
C THR A 52 -10.81 -12.42 -4.21
N PHE A 53 -9.94 -11.46 -3.95
CA PHE A 53 -8.49 -11.65 -4.03
C PHE A 53 -7.98 -12.55 -2.91
N THR A 54 -7.00 -13.37 -3.23
CA THR A 54 -6.40 -14.38 -2.33
C THR A 54 -4.90 -14.19 -2.17
N HIS A 55 -4.28 -13.41 -3.07
CA HIS A 55 -2.85 -13.10 -3.03
C HIS A 55 -2.59 -11.74 -3.67
N VAL A 56 -1.67 -10.99 -3.08
CA VAL A 56 -1.08 -9.78 -3.64
C VAL A 56 0.39 -9.72 -3.22
N HIS A 57 1.25 -9.41 -4.19
CA HIS A 57 2.70 -9.31 -3.99
C HIS A 57 3.25 -8.10 -4.73
N GLY A 58 4.25 -7.45 -4.16
CA GLY A 58 5.05 -6.44 -4.83
C GLY A 58 6.43 -6.29 -4.22
N SER A 59 7.31 -5.63 -4.96
CA SER A 59 8.70 -5.40 -4.56
C SER A 59 9.21 -4.05 -5.05
N TRP A 60 10.10 -3.44 -4.30
CA TRP A 60 10.68 -2.14 -4.62
C TRP A 60 12.04 -2.00 -3.93
N THR A 61 12.84 -1.05 -4.40
CA THR A 61 14.00 -0.58 -3.65
C THR A 61 13.56 0.54 -2.72
N GLN A 62 13.90 0.46 -1.42
CA GLN A 62 13.69 1.58 -0.49
C GLN A 62 14.61 2.72 -0.89
N ARG A 63 14.12 3.65 -1.70
CA ARG A 63 14.89 4.82 -2.13
C ARG A 63 15.13 5.76 -0.94
N PRO A 64 16.26 6.49 -0.92
CA PRO A 64 16.44 7.56 0.04
C PRO A 64 15.37 8.63 -0.17
N VAL A 65 14.80 9.14 0.92
CA VAL A 65 13.88 10.28 0.89
C VAL A 65 14.57 11.55 1.37
N THR A 66 14.04 12.70 0.97
CA THR A 66 14.35 14.00 1.56
C THR A 66 13.20 14.45 2.45
N CYS A 67 13.51 15.26 3.47
CA CYS A 67 12.55 15.71 4.47
C CYS A 67 12.08 17.15 4.18
N PRO A 68 10.99 17.34 3.41
CA PRO A 68 10.47 18.67 3.12
C PRO A 68 9.81 19.34 4.33
N ALA A 69 9.49 18.56 5.38
CA ALA A 69 9.04 19.02 6.68
C ALA A 69 9.47 18.03 7.78
N SER A 70 9.38 18.46 9.05
CA SER A 70 9.49 17.55 10.19
C SER A 70 8.34 16.55 10.20
N ASP A 71 8.62 15.29 10.53
CA ASP A 71 7.66 14.18 10.50
C ASP A 71 7.05 13.91 9.13
N ALA A 72 7.65 14.40 8.04
CA ALA A 72 7.24 14.01 6.71
C ALA A 72 7.31 12.49 6.56
N TRP A 73 6.27 11.86 6.03
CA TRP A 73 6.09 10.42 6.08
C TRP A 73 5.48 9.91 4.77
N ALA A 74 6.14 8.94 4.14
CA ALA A 74 5.58 8.16 3.05
C ALA A 74 5.68 6.67 3.39
N VAL A 75 4.70 5.90 2.96
CA VAL A 75 4.72 4.43 3.05
C VAL A 75 4.52 3.80 1.67
N PHE A 76 5.11 2.63 1.47
CA PHE A 76 5.09 1.86 0.22
C PHE A 76 4.59 0.47 0.57
N TRP A 77 3.51 0.00 -0.05
CA TRP A 77 2.87 -1.22 0.43
C TRP A 77 2.09 -1.95 -0.65
N VAL A 78 1.78 -3.21 -0.32
CA VAL A 78 0.76 -4.01 -1.02
C VAL A 78 -0.23 -4.57 -0.01
N GLY A 79 -1.46 -4.78 -0.46
CA GLY A 79 -2.52 -5.21 0.44
C GLY A 79 -3.82 -5.50 -0.27
N PHE A 80 -4.77 -5.98 0.52
CA PHE A 80 -6.15 -6.10 0.10
C PHE A 80 -6.98 -4.91 0.60
N ASP A 81 -8.09 -4.67 -0.09
CA ASP A 81 -9.14 -3.75 0.33
C ASP A 81 -8.70 -2.27 0.39
N GLY A 82 -9.54 -1.39 0.95
CA GLY A 82 -9.25 0.04 1.07
C GLY A 82 -9.58 0.86 -0.17
N TRP A 83 -9.58 0.25 -1.37
CA TRP A 83 -10.00 0.96 -2.58
C TRP A 83 -11.52 1.17 -2.61
N THR A 84 -12.30 0.11 -2.34
CA THR A 84 -13.77 0.12 -2.41
C THR A 84 -14.47 0.03 -1.05
N ASN A 85 -13.71 -0.10 0.05
CA ASN A 85 -14.26 -0.23 1.39
C ASN A 85 -13.31 0.37 2.45
N GLY A 86 -13.64 0.21 3.73
CA GLY A 86 -12.96 0.85 4.86
C GLY A 86 -11.95 -0.01 5.63
N THR A 87 -11.65 -1.24 5.19
CA THR A 87 -10.60 -2.09 5.79
C THR A 87 -9.37 -2.12 4.90
N VAL A 88 -8.19 -2.39 5.47
CA VAL A 88 -6.97 -2.62 4.67
C VAL A 88 -6.12 -3.68 5.37
N GLU A 89 -5.73 -4.72 4.66
CA GLU A 89 -4.86 -5.79 5.16
C GLU A 89 -3.53 -5.79 4.39
N GLN A 90 -2.46 -5.28 4.99
CA GLN A 90 -1.32 -4.77 4.23
C GLN A 90 0.03 -4.90 4.93
N GLY A 91 1.08 -4.85 4.12
CA GLY A 91 2.46 -4.78 4.57
C GLY A 91 3.35 -4.05 3.57
N GLY A 92 4.44 -3.49 4.08
CA GLY A 92 5.38 -2.75 3.25
C GLY A 92 6.52 -2.11 4.01
N SER A 93 7.00 -0.99 3.48
CA SER A 93 8.07 -0.19 4.08
C SER A 93 7.65 1.26 4.29
N SER A 94 8.33 1.90 5.23
CA SER A 94 8.07 3.24 5.72
C SER A 94 9.31 4.09 5.52
N ALA A 95 9.11 5.36 5.16
CA ALA A 95 10.14 6.38 5.16
C ALA A 95 9.62 7.60 5.92
N ARG A 96 10.09 7.78 7.16
CA ARG A 96 9.63 8.84 8.06
C ARG A 96 10.76 9.76 8.48
N CYS A 97 10.52 11.06 8.43
CA CYS A 97 11.48 12.09 8.82
C CYS A 97 11.38 12.41 10.32
N ILE A 98 12.14 11.70 11.15
CA ILE A 98 12.21 11.95 12.60
C ILE A 98 13.28 13.01 12.86
N ASN A 99 12.87 14.17 13.38
CA ASN A 99 13.77 15.32 13.60
C ASN A 99 14.56 15.73 12.34
N GLY A 100 13.93 15.64 11.16
CA GLY A 100 14.54 15.96 9.87
C GLY A 100 15.48 14.87 9.32
N THR A 101 15.64 13.75 10.02
CA THR A 101 16.43 12.60 9.55
C THR A 101 15.50 11.48 9.07
N PRO A 102 15.66 10.98 7.83
CA PRO A 102 14.93 9.81 7.36
C PRO A 102 15.24 8.55 8.19
N VAL A 103 14.18 7.86 8.60
CA VAL A 103 14.21 6.53 9.22
C VAL A 103 13.37 5.60 8.34
N TYR A 104 13.87 4.39 8.11
CA TYR A 104 13.22 3.40 7.25
C TYR A 104 12.95 2.11 8.00
N GLU A 105 11.74 1.60 7.86
CA GLU A 105 11.29 0.40 8.57
C GLU A 105 10.36 -0.43 7.68
N LEU A 106 10.42 -1.76 7.79
CA LEU A 106 9.33 -2.63 7.36
C LEU A 106 8.21 -2.60 8.39
N TRP A 107 6.98 -2.75 7.93
CA TRP A 107 5.78 -2.69 8.76
C TRP A 107 4.63 -3.54 8.22
N TRP A 108 3.65 -3.80 9.07
CA TRP A 108 2.36 -4.39 8.69
C TRP A 108 1.20 -3.67 9.37
N GLU A 109 -0.01 -3.80 8.83
CA GLU A 109 -1.24 -3.22 9.40
C GLU A 109 -2.49 -4.01 8.99
N MET A 110 -3.49 -4.01 9.88
CA MET A 110 -4.87 -4.45 9.68
C MET A 110 -5.78 -3.27 10.02
N PHE A 111 -5.89 -2.31 9.10
CA PHE A 111 -6.67 -1.08 9.31
C PHE A 111 -8.18 -1.40 9.35
N PRO A 112 -8.97 -0.79 10.26
CA PRO A 112 -8.63 0.22 11.27
C PRO A 112 -8.30 -0.36 12.67
N THR A 113 -8.05 -1.66 12.80
CA THR A 113 -7.93 -2.31 14.12
C THR A 113 -6.62 -2.01 14.83
N ASN A 114 -5.57 -1.70 14.06
CA ASN A 114 -4.31 -1.19 14.56
C ASN A 114 -3.81 -0.07 13.63
N ALA A 115 -2.76 0.61 14.11
CA ALA A 115 -1.95 1.54 13.36
C ALA A 115 -0.82 0.80 12.62
N ILE A 116 -0.03 1.52 11.82
CA ILE A 116 1.24 1.01 11.26
C ILE A 116 2.09 0.38 12.39
N GLN A 117 2.47 -0.88 12.23
CA GLN A 117 3.32 -1.63 13.17
C GLN A 117 4.73 -1.82 12.60
N PRO A 118 5.73 -1.01 13.00
CA PRO A 118 7.12 -1.22 12.59
C PRO A 118 7.66 -2.54 13.16
N VAL A 119 8.40 -3.30 12.35
CA VAL A 119 8.91 -4.62 12.74
C VAL A 119 10.40 -4.82 12.51
N LEU A 120 10.98 -4.19 11.48
CA LEU A 120 12.39 -4.33 11.12
C LEU A 120 12.92 -2.99 10.60
N THR A 121 14.10 -2.57 11.06
CA THR A 121 14.79 -1.42 10.48
C THR A 121 15.44 -1.80 9.15
N ILE A 122 15.34 -0.92 8.17
CA ILE A 122 15.99 -1.07 6.86
C ILE A 122 16.80 0.18 6.51
N ASN A 123 17.57 0.10 5.44
CA ASN A 123 18.40 1.17 4.93
C ASN A 123 17.91 1.66 3.56
N ALA A 124 18.29 2.89 3.22
CA ALA A 124 18.15 3.35 1.86
C ALA A 124 19.01 2.49 0.92
N GLY A 125 18.41 2.01 -0.17
CA GLY A 125 19.03 1.10 -1.13
C GLY A 125 18.62 -0.36 -0.96
N ASP A 126 17.93 -0.71 0.14
CA ASP A 126 17.54 -2.09 0.40
C ASP A 126 16.43 -2.57 -0.54
N SER A 127 16.47 -3.86 -0.89
CA SER A 127 15.51 -4.51 -1.78
C SER A 127 14.37 -5.10 -0.95
N VAL A 128 13.24 -4.42 -0.94
CA VAL A 128 12.06 -4.76 -0.16
C VAL A 128 11.06 -5.56 -1.00
N SER A 129 10.41 -6.53 -0.37
CA SER A 129 9.17 -7.12 -0.89
C SER A 129 8.11 -7.25 0.20
N ALA A 130 6.85 -7.24 -0.23
CA ALA A 130 5.70 -7.52 0.60
C ALA A 130 4.78 -8.52 -0.10
N ASP A 131 4.21 -9.42 0.69
CA ASP A 131 3.35 -10.50 0.24
C ASP A 131 2.19 -10.65 1.23
N VAL A 132 0.96 -10.55 0.73
CA VAL A 132 -0.25 -10.77 1.52
C VAL A 132 -1.06 -11.88 0.88
N THR A 133 -1.35 -12.92 1.66
CA THR A 133 -2.19 -14.05 1.24
C THR A 133 -3.39 -14.21 2.15
N TYR A 134 -4.47 -14.78 1.63
CA TYR A 134 -5.63 -15.18 2.41
C TYR A 134 -5.95 -16.67 2.23
N ASN A 135 -6.03 -17.38 3.35
CA ASN A 135 -6.44 -18.78 3.39
C ASN A 135 -7.93 -18.89 3.74
N ALA A 136 -8.74 -19.29 2.76
CA ALA A 136 -10.18 -19.44 2.95
C ALA A 136 -10.58 -20.60 3.89
N ALA A 137 -9.75 -21.62 4.05
CA ALA A 137 -10.04 -22.75 4.94
C ALA A 137 -9.89 -22.37 6.42
N THR A 138 -8.99 -21.44 6.74
CA THR A 138 -8.74 -20.97 8.12
C THR A 138 -9.24 -19.56 8.39
N ALA A 139 -9.72 -18.84 7.37
CA ALA A 139 -10.11 -17.44 7.40
C ALA A 139 -8.99 -16.51 7.92
N GLN A 140 -7.75 -16.77 7.50
CA GLN A 140 -6.57 -16.06 7.97
C GLN A 140 -5.84 -15.34 6.83
N TYR A 141 -5.34 -14.15 7.15
CA TYR A 141 -4.36 -13.41 6.37
C TYR A 141 -2.96 -13.80 6.82
N THR A 142 -2.04 -13.98 5.89
CA THR A 142 -0.61 -14.03 6.18
C THR A 142 0.06 -12.85 5.48
N ILE A 143 0.65 -11.96 6.27
CA ILE A 143 1.36 -10.76 5.81
C ILE A 143 2.84 -10.99 6.04
N THR A 144 3.63 -10.96 4.96
CA THR A 144 5.08 -11.06 4.99
C THR A 144 5.70 -9.81 4.41
N VAL A 145 6.70 -9.27 5.10
CA VAL A 145 7.57 -8.21 4.61
C VAL A 145 9.02 -8.66 4.73
N ALA A 146 9.82 -8.42 3.70
CA ALA A 146 11.18 -8.90 3.63
C ALA A 146 12.12 -7.85 3.06
N ASP A 147 13.36 -7.90 3.53
CA ASP A 147 14.51 -7.20 2.98
C ASP A 147 15.51 -8.24 2.49
N ALA A 148 15.60 -8.36 1.17
CA ALA A 148 16.50 -9.29 0.52
C ALA A 148 17.98 -8.87 0.60
N THR A 149 18.27 -7.57 0.77
CA THR A 149 19.63 -7.05 0.94
C THR A 149 20.20 -7.42 2.31
N GLN A 150 19.37 -7.30 3.34
CA GLN A 150 19.75 -7.63 4.71
C GLN A 150 19.46 -9.09 5.11
N HIS A 151 18.82 -9.87 4.25
CA HIS A 151 18.38 -11.25 4.53
C HIS A 151 17.49 -11.37 5.77
N THR A 152 16.61 -10.39 5.97
CA THR A 152 15.66 -10.36 7.09
C THR A 152 14.23 -10.38 6.57
N SER A 153 13.33 -10.98 7.35
CA SER A 153 11.91 -11.01 7.04
C SER A 153 11.08 -11.08 8.31
N PHE A 154 9.88 -10.54 8.24
CA PHE A 154 8.85 -10.68 9.27
C PHE A 154 7.58 -11.21 8.64
N THR A 155 6.95 -12.18 9.30
CA THR A 155 5.66 -12.74 8.91
C THR A 155 4.72 -12.74 10.10
N THR A 156 3.47 -12.35 9.87
CA THR A 156 2.41 -12.43 10.86
C THR A 156 1.15 -13.02 10.25
N THR A 157 0.35 -13.67 11.08
CA THR A 157 -0.95 -14.22 10.71
C THR A 157 -2.04 -13.49 11.47
N GLN A 158 -3.02 -12.98 10.73
CA GLN A 158 -4.10 -12.15 11.26
C GLN A 158 -5.46 -12.68 10.83
N THR A 159 -6.50 -12.25 11.54
CA THR A 159 -7.89 -12.51 11.18
C THR A 159 -8.62 -11.20 11.03
N CYS A 160 -9.65 -11.17 10.18
CA CYS A 160 -10.54 -10.01 10.14
C CYS A 160 -11.25 -9.88 11.49
N ALA A 161 -11.26 -8.67 12.06
CA ALA A 161 -11.97 -8.44 13.31
C ALA A 161 -13.47 -8.74 13.14
N ALA A 162 -14.09 -9.40 14.13
CA ALA A 162 -15.47 -9.86 14.05
C ALA A 162 -16.51 -8.74 13.85
N THR A 163 -16.14 -7.49 14.12
CA THR A 163 -16.99 -6.29 13.94
C THR A 163 -16.85 -5.65 12.56
N LEU A 164 -15.98 -6.18 11.71
CA LEU A 164 -15.65 -5.64 10.38
C LEU A 164 -15.94 -6.66 9.28
N THR A 165 -15.91 -6.19 8.04
CA THR A 165 -16.01 -7.04 6.84
C THR A 165 -14.83 -6.74 5.93
N CYS A 166 -13.83 -7.62 5.99
CA CYS A 166 -12.68 -7.61 5.11
C CYS A 166 -13.06 -8.43 3.86
N SER A 167 -13.41 -7.72 2.80
CA SER A 167 -14.08 -8.27 1.61
C SER A 167 -13.09 -8.89 0.62
N ARG A 168 -11.81 -8.50 0.68
CA ARG A 168 -10.78 -8.80 -0.33
C ARG A 168 -11.28 -8.45 -1.73
N SER A 169 -11.94 -7.30 -1.81
CA SER A 169 -12.59 -6.73 -2.99
C SER A 169 -11.62 -6.04 -3.94
N SER A 170 -10.45 -5.65 -3.43
CA SER A 170 -9.33 -5.16 -4.21
C SER A 170 -8.01 -5.82 -3.83
N ALA A 171 -7.06 -5.79 -4.76
CA ALA A 171 -5.64 -5.98 -4.50
C ALA A 171 -4.89 -4.73 -5.00
N ASP A 172 -4.00 -4.21 -4.15
CA ASP A 172 -3.54 -2.84 -4.24
C ASP A 172 -2.01 -2.74 -4.12
N TRP A 173 -1.41 -1.84 -4.91
CA TRP A 173 0.02 -1.50 -4.88
C TRP A 173 0.16 0.02 -4.80
N VAL A 174 0.58 0.52 -3.65
CA VAL A 174 0.37 1.92 -3.29
C VAL A 174 1.63 2.55 -2.69
N VAL A 175 1.82 3.83 -3.01
CA VAL A 175 2.61 4.77 -2.23
C VAL A 175 1.63 5.76 -1.60
N GLU A 176 1.73 5.94 -0.29
CA GLU A 176 0.72 6.65 0.47
C GLU A 176 1.27 7.72 1.41
N ASP A 177 0.52 8.83 1.47
CA ASP A 177 0.57 9.84 2.52
C ASP A 177 -0.14 9.35 3.79
N VAL A 178 0.57 9.34 4.92
CA VAL A 178 0.13 8.68 6.15
C VAL A 178 -0.91 9.53 6.87
N GLY A 179 -2.04 8.91 7.23
CA GLY A 179 -3.10 9.56 8.00
C GLY A 179 -2.73 9.73 9.48
N ARG A 180 -3.17 10.82 10.11
CA ARG A 180 -3.03 11.07 11.55
C ARG A 180 -4.27 10.58 12.30
N PHE A 181 -4.10 9.69 13.27
CA PHE A 181 -5.22 9.21 14.09
C PHE A 181 -5.95 10.37 14.78
N GLY A 182 -7.28 10.33 14.75
CA GLY A 182 -8.16 11.26 15.49
C GLY A 182 -8.25 12.68 14.95
N SER A 183 -7.52 13.06 13.90
CA SER A 183 -7.57 14.42 13.33
C SER A 183 -8.28 14.50 11.98
N GLY A 184 -8.25 13.40 11.20
CA GLY A 184 -8.68 13.44 9.80
C GLY A 184 -7.65 14.05 8.85
N ASP A 185 -6.51 14.53 9.36
CA ASP A 185 -5.43 15.12 8.56
C ASP A 185 -4.35 14.08 8.20
N PHE A 186 -3.38 14.50 7.41
CA PHE A 186 -2.22 13.71 6.97
C PHE A 186 -0.91 14.26 7.55
N PHE A 187 0.12 13.43 7.58
CA PHE A 187 1.50 13.91 7.72
C PHE A 187 1.92 14.66 6.44
N PRO A 188 2.97 15.50 6.45
CA PRO A 188 3.53 15.98 5.19
C PRO A 188 4.06 14.81 4.38
N LEU A 189 3.87 14.78 3.07
CA LEU A 189 4.37 13.67 2.25
C LEU A 189 5.91 13.74 2.14
N ALA A 190 6.61 12.69 2.58
CA ALA A 190 8.07 12.60 2.42
C ALA A 190 8.44 12.57 0.94
N ASN A 191 9.47 13.32 0.55
CA ASN A 191 9.89 13.37 -0.85
C ASN A 191 10.79 12.18 -1.18
N TYR A 192 10.18 11.14 -1.75
CA TYR A 192 10.82 9.93 -2.23
C TYR A 192 11.34 10.02 -3.68
N GLY A 193 11.17 11.17 -4.32
CA GLY A 193 11.51 11.41 -5.72
C GLY A 193 10.70 10.51 -6.65
N ARG A 194 11.19 9.30 -6.88
CA ARG A 194 10.52 8.31 -7.73
C ARG A 194 10.68 6.90 -7.16
N ALA A 195 9.55 6.29 -6.84
CA ALA A 195 9.44 4.91 -6.41
C ALA A 195 9.15 4.01 -7.62
N LEU A 196 9.83 2.86 -7.68
CA LEU A 196 9.61 1.83 -8.70
C LEU A 196 8.99 0.61 -8.03
N MET A 197 7.71 0.39 -8.31
CA MET A 197 6.98 -0.80 -7.89
C MET A 197 7.17 -1.86 -8.97
N ASN A 198 7.66 -3.03 -8.57
CA ASN A 198 8.00 -4.14 -9.46
C ASN A 198 7.36 -5.43 -8.97
N ASN A 199 7.24 -6.40 -9.87
CA ASN A 199 6.65 -7.71 -9.58
C ASN A 199 5.26 -7.60 -8.94
N SER A 200 4.48 -6.61 -9.40
CA SER A 200 3.10 -6.41 -8.98
C SER A 200 2.21 -7.48 -9.57
N VAL A 201 1.92 -8.49 -8.76
CA VAL A 201 1.12 -9.67 -9.14
C VAL A 201 0.10 -10.00 -8.07
N GLY A 202 -1.04 -10.52 -8.49
CA GLY A 202 -2.10 -10.95 -7.59
C GLY A 202 -2.78 -12.22 -8.06
N SER A 203 -3.63 -12.77 -7.20
CA SER A 203 -4.49 -13.90 -7.54
C SER A 203 -5.88 -13.75 -6.90
N ASP A 204 -6.89 -14.36 -7.50
CA ASP A 204 -8.26 -14.39 -6.96
C ASP A 204 -8.81 -15.81 -6.80
N ASN A 205 -9.97 -15.92 -6.17
CA ASN A 205 -10.66 -17.20 -5.97
C ASN A 205 -11.34 -17.77 -7.24
N ALA A 206 -11.30 -17.05 -8.36
CA ALA A 206 -11.75 -17.55 -9.66
C ALA A 206 -10.61 -18.24 -10.43
N GLY A 207 -9.40 -18.31 -9.84
CA GLY A 207 -8.23 -18.98 -10.40
C GLY A 207 -7.39 -18.10 -11.32
N HIS A 208 -7.67 -16.80 -11.39
CA HIS A 208 -6.79 -15.87 -12.08
C HIS A 208 -5.54 -15.62 -11.24
N SER A 209 -4.38 -15.55 -11.90
CA SER A 209 -3.09 -15.27 -11.25
C SER A 209 -2.14 -14.63 -12.24
N GLY A 210 -1.38 -13.63 -11.78
CA GLY A 210 -0.33 -12.98 -12.58
C GLY A 210 -0.33 -11.46 -12.42
N SER A 211 0.18 -10.77 -13.44
CA SER A 211 0.24 -9.30 -13.46
C SER A 211 -1.15 -8.67 -13.45
N MET A 212 -1.23 -7.36 -13.19
CA MET A 212 -2.52 -6.64 -13.18
C MET A 212 -3.33 -6.78 -14.48
N THR A 213 -2.69 -7.15 -15.60
CA THR A 213 -3.33 -7.39 -16.91
C THR A 213 -3.64 -8.86 -17.19
N ALA A 214 -3.40 -9.77 -16.25
CA ALA A 214 -3.50 -11.21 -16.47
C ALA A 214 -4.94 -11.68 -16.75
N SER A 215 -5.95 -10.93 -16.29
CA SER A 215 -7.36 -11.23 -16.55
C SER A 215 -8.12 -10.03 -17.11
N SER A 216 -8.97 -10.31 -18.10
CA SER A 216 -9.95 -9.35 -18.63
C SER A 216 -11.10 -9.05 -17.66
N THR A 217 -11.27 -9.87 -16.62
CA THR A 217 -12.26 -9.66 -15.55
C THR A 217 -11.70 -8.84 -14.38
N TRP A 218 -10.47 -8.35 -14.48
CA TRP A 218 -9.90 -7.41 -13.53
C TRP A 218 -10.02 -5.99 -14.06
N GLN A 219 -10.75 -5.14 -13.34
CA GLN A 219 -10.74 -3.70 -13.58
C GLN A 219 -9.51 -3.12 -12.91
N ARG A 220 -8.56 -2.65 -13.74
CA ARG A 220 -7.42 -1.88 -13.24
C ARG A 220 -7.84 -0.43 -13.03
N THR A 221 -7.41 0.14 -11.92
CA THR A 221 -7.55 1.57 -11.63
C THR A 221 -6.17 2.16 -11.37
N LYS A 222 -5.81 3.17 -12.16
CA LYS A 222 -4.61 3.99 -11.97
C LYS A 222 -4.98 5.17 -11.09
N ILE A 223 -4.31 5.29 -9.95
CA ILE A 223 -4.66 6.24 -8.90
C ILE A 223 -3.58 7.32 -8.85
N GLN A 224 -4.00 8.57 -8.94
CA GLN A 224 -3.15 9.74 -8.72
C GLN A 224 -3.39 10.28 -7.30
N GLU A 225 -2.32 10.65 -6.60
CA GLU A 225 -2.44 11.28 -5.28
C GLU A 225 -2.66 12.77 -5.46
N GLN A 226 -3.89 13.21 -5.25
CA GLN A 226 -4.33 14.55 -5.58
C GLN A 226 -5.53 14.99 -4.74
N ASP A 227 -5.57 16.27 -4.36
CA ASP A 227 -6.77 16.97 -3.92
C ASP A 227 -7.30 17.94 -4.99
N THR A 228 -8.29 18.76 -4.66
CA THR A 228 -8.91 19.70 -5.60
C THR A 228 -7.95 20.71 -6.22
N THR A 229 -6.77 20.92 -5.62
CA THR A 229 -5.83 21.99 -5.94
C THR A 229 -4.39 21.51 -6.18
N THR A 230 -4.02 20.37 -5.60
CA THR A 230 -2.63 19.93 -5.47
C THR A 230 -2.51 18.48 -5.89
N THR A 231 -1.56 18.21 -6.78
CA THR A 231 -1.08 16.85 -7.05
C THR A 231 0.14 16.58 -6.17
N TYR A 232 0.02 15.63 -5.25
CA TYR A 232 1.08 15.24 -4.32
C TYR A 232 2.01 14.20 -4.94
N ALA A 233 1.44 13.27 -5.71
CA ALA A 233 2.18 12.26 -6.43
C ALA A 233 1.47 11.81 -7.71
N THR A 234 2.28 11.40 -8.69
CA THR A 234 1.79 10.90 -9.98
C THR A 234 2.18 9.46 -10.23
N THR A 235 1.21 8.66 -10.65
CA THR A 235 1.41 7.28 -11.08
C THR A 235 1.65 7.23 -12.57
N GLY A 236 2.72 6.56 -12.98
CA GLY A 236 3.05 6.26 -14.37
C GLY A 236 2.30 5.04 -14.90
N ASP A 237 2.35 4.82 -16.21
CA ASP A 237 1.75 3.63 -16.80
C ASP A 237 2.52 2.36 -16.41
N THR A 238 1.82 1.23 -16.42
CA THR A 238 2.45 -0.08 -16.26
C THR A 238 3.36 -0.39 -17.45
N SER A 239 4.46 -1.10 -17.20
CA SER A 239 5.27 -1.76 -18.22
C SER A 239 4.44 -2.68 -19.11
N THR A 240 4.97 -3.06 -20.27
CA THR A 240 4.27 -3.92 -21.24
C THR A 240 3.81 -5.26 -20.66
N ASN A 241 4.51 -5.80 -19.67
CA ASN A 241 4.13 -7.04 -18.97
C ASN A 241 3.10 -6.82 -17.84
N GLY A 242 2.70 -5.58 -17.57
CA GLY A 242 1.71 -5.21 -16.56
C GLY A 242 2.16 -5.33 -15.11
N GLN A 243 3.46 -5.55 -14.84
CA GLN A 243 3.99 -5.86 -13.50
C GLN A 243 4.73 -4.72 -12.82
N ASN A 244 5.16 -3.70 -13.58
CA ASN A 244 6.00 -2.65 -13.05
C ASN A 244 5.40 -1.29 -13.37
N PHE A 245 5.48 -0.36 -12.43
CA PHE A 245 5.09 1.03 -12.65
C PHE A 245 5.91 1.94 -11.74
N ALA A 246 5.77 3.25 -11.93
CA ALA A 246 6.44 4.22 -11.10
C ALA A 246 5.43 5.14 -10.42
N VAL A 247 5.75 5.54 -9.20
CA VAL A 247 5.09 6.66 -8.54
C VAL A 247 6.12 7.76 -8.34
N THR A 248 5.79 8.98 -8.75
CA THR A 248 6.69 10.14 -8.71
C THR A 248 6.12 11.19 -7.79
N TRP A 249 6.87 11.55 -6.76
CA TRP A 249 6.54 12.62 -5.85
C TRP A 249 6.49 13.96 -6.61
N ALA A 250 5.52 14.80 -6.26
CA ALA A 250 5.32 16.11 -6.89
C ALA A 250 5.25 17.25 -5.85
N HIS A 251 4.57 17.03 -4.72
CA HIS A 251 4.36 18.05 -3.68
C HIS A 251 4.18 17.41 -2.30
N GLN A 252 4.19 18.23 -1.24
CA GLN A 252 3.83 17.83 0.14
C GLN A 252 2.57 18.52 0.66
#